data_AF-A0A498DXR0-F1
#
_entry.id   AF-A0A498DXR0-F1
#
_cell.length_a   1.000
_cell.length_b   1.000
_cell.length_c   1.000
_cell.angle_alpha   90.00
_cell.angle_beta   90.00
_cell.angle_gamma   90.00
#
_symmetry.space_group_name_H-M   'P 1'
#
loop_
_entity.id
_entity.type
_entity.pdbx_description
1 polymer ?
#
loop_
_entity_poly.entity_id
_entity_poly.type
_entity_poly.pdbx_seq_one_letter_code
_entity_poly.pdbx_strand_id
1 'polypeptide(L)'
;MTCAFLRAGGPSEQLLEIRTFPHHPQPVTPARHDPRSVRTSSVARAGLGENRYPRAAGLCQGRPVETPPDASGPPSQQLGLLRWQFDLTWSLFEYHLERIGPDDFLWEPAALCWTVRRAEDGTWVPDWADSEPDPVPVPTAAWLTWHIGWWWGVAADHAHGREPRGRNDVVWPGAGEPTVAWLRALRGDWLAALDGLTAADLEATAPFPWQDDPAHTVAHMVAWVNAELMKNVAEIGQLRLQRAATPQPTPSP
;
A
#
# COMPACT_ATOMS: atom_id res chain seq x y z
N MET A 1 -0.64 8.46 -4.09
CA MET A 1 -1.48 7.54 -4.86
C MET A 1 -2.73 7.43 -4.04
N THR A 2 -3.80 8.06 -4.51
CA THR A 2 -5.03 8.30 -3.75
C THR A 2 -5.75 6.97 -3.49
N CYS A 3 -6.65 6.95 -2.51
CA CYS A 3 -7.54 5.85 -2.10
C CYS A 3 -8.55 5.46 -3.21
N ALA A 4 -8.06 5.22 -4.42
CA ALA A 4 -8.86 4.74 -5.54
C ALA A 4 -9.24 3.28 -5.26
N PHE A 5 -10.33 3.13 -4.52
CA PHE A 5 -11.03 1.88 -4.33
C PHE A 5 -11.35 1.26 -5.69
N LEU A 6 -10.82 0.07 -5.94
CA LEU A 6 -11.67 -0.99 -6.48
C LEU A 6 -12.79 -1.14 -5.44
N ARG A 7 -13.95 -0.53 -5.73
CA ARG A 7 -15.12 -0.59 -4.84
C ARG A 7 -15.41 -2.05 -4.49
N ALA A 8 -15.41 -2.38 -3.21
CA ALA A 8 -16.24 -3.46 -2.72
C ALA A 8 -17.68 -2.94 -2.72
N GLY A 9 -18.43 -3.22 -3.79
CA GLY A 9 -19.80 -2.73 -3.98
C GLY A 9 -20.78 -3.34 -3.00
N GLY A 10 -21.53 -2.50 -2.28
CA GLY A 10 -22.85 -2.86 -1.74
C GLY A 10 -23.93 -2.75 -2.83
N PRO A 11 -25.13 -3.34 -2.62
CA PRO A 11 -26.10 -3.54 -3.69
C PRO A 11 -26.94 -2.28 -3.92
N SER A 12 -26.46 -1.40 -4.80
CA SER A 12 -27.33 -0.52 -5.59
C SER A 12 -26.49 0.16 -6.67
N GLU A 13 -26.76 -0.27 -7.90
CA GLU A 13 -26.39 0.28 -9.20
C GLU A 13 -25.58 1.57 -9.20
N GLN A 14 -24.32 1.47 -9.66
CA GLN A 14 -23.68 2.51 -10.46
C GLN A 14 -22.58 1.84 -11.28
N LEU A 15 -22.87 1.61 -12.57
CA LEU A 15 -21.85 1.33 -13.58
C LEU A 15 -20.77 2.42 -13.49
N LEU A 16 -19.52 2.02 -13.23
CA LEU A 16 -18.37 2.89 -13.46
C LEU A 16 -17.89 2.68 -14.90
N GLU A 17 -18.16 3.67 -15.77
CA GLU A 17 -17.37 3.86 -16.98
C GLU A 17 -15.91 4.10 -16.58
N ILE A 18 -15.02 3.28 -17.12
CA ILE A 18 -13.59 3.60 -17.19
C ILE A 18 -13.48 4.83 -18.08
N ARG A 19 -13.38 6.03 -17.48
CA ARG A 19 -12.93 7.21 -18.22
C ARG A 19 -11.46 7.00 -18.59
N THR A 20 -11.25 6.46 -19.77
CA THR A 20 -9.98 6.57 -20.49
C THR A 20 -9.61 8.05 -20.56
N PHE A 21 -8.47 8.41 -19.97
CA PHE A 21 -7.87 9.72 -20.21
C PHE A 21 -7.60 9.84 -21.72
N PRO A 22 -8.14 10.84 -22.44
CA PRO A 22 -7.80 11.00 -23.84
C PRO A 22 -6.32 11.39 -23.94
N HIS A 23 -5.54 10.54 -24.60
CA HIS A 23 -4.21 10.87 -25.08
C HIS A 23 -4.29 11.96 -26.16
N HIS A 24 -4.19 13.22 -25.77
CA HIS A 24 -3.77 14.28 -26.67
C HIS A 24 -2.92 15.32 -25.92
N PRO A 25 -1.59 15.37 -26.13
CA PRO A 25 -0.83 16.56 -25.79
C PRO A 25 -1.21 17.68 -26.76
N GLN A 26 -1.77 18.76 -26.23
CA GLN A 26 -1.91 20.03 -26.97
C GLN A 26 -0.50 20.61 -27.20
N PRO A 27 -0.16 21.07 -28.42
CA PRO A 27 1.15 21.67 -28.68
C PRO A 27 1.22 23.06 -28.03
N VAL A 28 2.12 23.22 -27.05
CA VAL A 28 2.44 24.51 -26.46
C VAL A 28 3.32 25.28 -27.45
N THR A 29 2.84 26.42 -27.92
CA THR A 29 3.60 27.34 -28.78
C THR A 29 4.58 28.15 -27.91
N PRO A 30 5.89 28.21 -28.23
CA PRO A 30 6.82 28.99 -27.42
C PRO A 30 6.62 30.49 -27.67
N ALA A 31 6.42 31.24 -26.57
CA ALA A 31 6.41 32.69 -26.58
C ALA A 31 7.80 33.25 -26.93
N ARG A 32 7.83 34.26 -27.81
CA ARG A 32 9.03 34.97 -28.24
C ARG A 32 9.65 35.72 -27.06
N HIS A 33 10.93 35.47 -26.77
CA HIS A 33 11.72 36.28 -25.85
C HIS A 33 12.58 37.31 -26.61
N ASP A 34 12.47 38.56 -26.15
CA ASP A 34 13.20 39.76 -26.54
C ASP A 34 14.69 39.69 -26.10
N PRO A 35 15.69 39.95 -26.96
CA PRO A 35 17.09 39.75 -26.62
C PRO A 35 17.78 41.07 -26.29
N ARG A 36 17.88 41.45 -25.00
CA ARG A 36 18.93 42.40 -24.57
C ARG A 36 19.49 42.13 -23.17
N SER A 37 20.80 41.92 -23.17
CA SER A 37 21.76 42.04 -22.07
C SER A 37 21.69 40.97 -20.98
N VAL A 38 22.72 40.12 -20.90
CA VAL A 38 23.65 40.07 -19.76
C VAL A 38 24.91 39.28 -20.17
N ARG A 39 26.02 39.71 -19.59
CA ARG A 39 27.42 39.53 -19.99
C ARG A 39 27.91 38.08 -19.94
N THR A 40 28.77 37.78 -20.92
CA THR A 40 29.65 36.61 -20.97
C THR A 40 30.77 36.70 -19.93
N SER A 41 30.94 35.62 -19.17
CA SER A 41 32.20 35.30 -18.48
C SER A 41 32.55 33.84 -18.77
N SER A 42 33.61 33.66 -19.54
CA SER A 42 34.21 32.38 -19.90
C SER A 42 34.88 31.74 -18.68
N VAL A 43 34.64 30.46 -18.43
CA VAL A 43 35.58 29.60 -17.68
C VAL A 43 35.73 28.24 -18.38
N ALA A 44 36.99 27.84 -18.44
CA ALA A 44 37.60 26.77 -19.21
C ALA A 44 37.06 25.34 -18.95
N ARG A 45 37.14 24.53 -20.01
CA ARG A 45 37.15 23.06 -19.96
C ARG A 45 38.35 22.57 -19.16
N ALA A 46 38.11 21.75 -18.14
CA ALA A 46 39.14 20.93 -17.51
C ALA A 46 38.58 19.55 -17.13
N GLY A 47 39.28 18.49 -17.59
CA GLY A 47 39.44 17.21 -16.91
C GLY A 47 38.26 16.24 -16.88
N LEU A 48 38.31 15.21 -17.73
CA LEU A 48 37.64 13.93 -17.48
C LEU A 48 38.33 13.24 -16.29
N GLY A 49 37.83 13.47 -15.08
CA GLY A 49 38.15 12.67 -13.91
C GLY A 49 37.17 11.50 -13.80
N GLU A 50 37.69 10.28 -13.76
CA GLU A 50 36.93 9.06 -13.44
C GLU A 50 36.20 9.25 -12.11
N ASN A 51 34.88 9.46 -12.16
CA ASN A 51 34.07 9.52 -10.96
C ASN A 51 33.80 8.08 -10.51
N ARG A 52 34.77 7.51 -9.79
CA ARG A 52 34.63 6.23 -9.09
C ARG A 52 33.65 6.45 -7.94
N TYR A 53 32.37 6.21 -8.19
CA TYR A 53 31.37 6.10 -7.12
C TYR A 53 31.82 5.01 -6.14
N PRO A 54 31.98 5.31 -4.84
CA PRO A 54 32.16 4.26 -3.86
C PRO A 54 30.92 3.37 -3.90
N ARG A 55 31.13 2.05 -4.07
CA ARG A 55 30.08 1.04 -3.91
C ARG A 55 29.42 1.30 -2.55
N ALA A 56 28.14 1.68 -2.58
CA ALA A 56 27.28 1.63 -1.41
C ALA A 56 27.10 0.15 -1.00
N ALA A 57 28.11 -0.40 -0.34
CA ALA A 57 27.97 -1.63 0.41
C ALA A 57 27.13 -1.30 1.65
N GLY A 58 25.91 -1.81 1.73
CA GLY A 58 25.22 -1.98 3.01
C GLY A 58 23.83 -1.35 3.19
N LEU A 59 23.17 -0.80 2.17
CA LEU A 59 21.77 -0.37 2.27
C LEU A 59 20.87 -1.48 1.72
N CYS A 60 20.22 -2.23 2.62
CA CYS A 60 19.47 -3.48 2.43
C CYS A 60 20.31 -4.74 2.66
N GLN A 61 20.58 -5.09 3.92
CA GLN A 61 20.71 -6.50 4.28
C GLN A 61 19.31 -7.14 4.17
N GLY A 62 18.85 -7.35 2.94
CA GLY A 62 17.59 -8.02 2.67
C GLY A 62 17.71 -9.47 3.12
N ARG A 63 16.75 -9.93 3.93
CA ARG A 63 16.52 -11.37 4.08
C ARG A 63 16.26 -11.93 2.67
N PRO A 64 16.87 -13.05 2.26
CA PRO A 64 16.61 -13.61 0.94
C PRO A 64 15.11 -13.91 0.81
N VAL A 65 14.46 -13.37 -0.21
CA VAL A 65 13.16 -13.87 -0.66
C VAL A 65 13.48 -15.07 -1.52
N GLU A 66 13.29 -16.28 -0.98
CA GLU A 66 13.56 -17.51 -1.73
C GLU A 66 12.62 -17.57 -2.94
N THR A 67 13.19 -17.58 -4.15
CA THR A 67 12.45 -17.94 -5.37
C THR A 67 12.23 -19.45 -5.37
N PRO A 68 10.99 -19.94 -5.48
CA PRO A 68 10.74 -21.34 -5.77
C PRO A 68 11.42 -21.71 -7.11
N PRO A 69 12.03 -22.89 -7.22
CA PRO A 69 12.60 -23.32 -8.48
C PRO A 69 11.49 -23.57 -9.51
N ASP A 70 11.70 -22.99 -10.69
CA ASP A 70 10.98 -23.21 -11.96
C ASP A 70 9.74 -22.32 -12.23
N ALA A 71 9.93 -21.37 -13.15
CA ALA A 71 8.93 -20.35 -13.51
C ALA A 71 8.29 -20.58 -14.90
N SER A 72 7.97 -21.84 -15.22
CA SER A 72 7.02 -22.20 -16.29
C SER A 72 6.41 -23.60 -16.06
N GLY A 73 5.12 -23.71 -15.71
CA GLY A 73 4.42 -24.92 -15.25
C GLY A 73 2.96 -24.71 -14.72
N PRO A 74 2.21 -25.81 -14.45
CA PRO A 74 0.76 -25.89 -14.12
C PRO A 74 0.34 -25.11 -12.83
N PRO A 75 -0.96 -25.06 -12.41
CA PRO A 75 -1.49 -24.19 -11.33
C PRO A 75 -0.70 -24.04 -10.03
N SER A 76 0.14 -25.02 -9.67
CA SER A 76 1.15 -24.90 -8.61
C SER A 76 2.14 -23.75 -8.81
N GLN A 77 2.42 -23.35 -10.05
CA GLN A 77 3.34 -22.29 -10.41
C GLN A 77 2.70 -20.90 -10.30
N GLN A 78 1.40 -20.77 -10.59
CA GLN A 78 0.67 -19.52 -10.46
C GLN A 78 0.56 -19.10 -8.99
N LEU A 79 0.12 -20.01 -8.12
CA LEU A 79 0.11 -19.76 -6.68
C LEU A 79 1.54 -19.55 -6.14
N GLY A 80 2.52 -20.29 -6.66
CA GLY A 80 3.93 -20.10 -6.32
C GLY A 80 4.42 -18.67 -6.61
N LEU A 81 4.09 -18.11 -7.78
CA LEU A 81 4.44 -16.73 -8.13
C LEU A 81 3.70 -15.70 -7.25
N LEU A 82 2.41 -15.91 -7.01
CA LEU A 82 1.62 -15.04 -6.14
C LEU A 82 2.14 -15.05 -4.70
N ARG A 83 2.53 -16.21 -4.19
CA ARG A 83 3.14 -16.37 -2.87
C ARG A 83 4.50 -15.68 -2.80
N TRP A 84 5.33 -15.84 -3.82
CA TRP A 84 6.60 -15.12 -3.90
C TRP A 84 6.42 -13.59 -3.91
N GLN A 85 5.45 -13.07 -4.68
CA GLN A 85 5.15 -11.64 -4.69
C GLN A 85 4.64 -11.15 -3.33
N PHE A 86 3.82 -11.95 -2.65
CA PHE A 86 3.40 -11.68 -1.28
C PHE A 86 4.60 -11.60 -0.33
N ASP A 87 5.51 -12.57 -0.35
CA ASP A 87 6.68 -12.61 0.53
C ASP A 87 7.69 -11.49 0.24
N LEU A 88 7.81 -11.06 -1.03
CA LEU A 88 8.54 -9.85 -1.41
C LEU A 88 7.93 -8.61 -0.74
N THR A 89 6.62 -8.44 -0.85
CA THR A 89 5.89 -7.33 -0.23
C THR A 89 6.01 -7.37 1.28
N TRP A 90 5.87 -8.55 1.87
CA TRP A 90 5.98 -8.75 3.31
C TRP A 90 7.38 -8.41 3.83
N SER A 91 8.43 -8.74 3.09
CA SER A 91 9.81 -8.41 3.47
C SER A 91 10.02 -6.91 3.61
N LEU A 92 9.40 -6.10 2.73
CA LEU A 92 9.40 -4.65 2.87
C LEU A 92 8.54 -4.21 4.07
N PHE A 93 7.38 -4.83 4.27
CA PHE A 93 6.53 -4.48 5.40
C PHE A 93 7.21 -4.75 6.73
N GLU A 94 7.82 -5.91 6.90
CA GLU A 94 8.58 -6.30 8.10
C GLU A 94 9.68 -5.27 8.40
N TYR A 95 10.40 -4.82 7.37
CA TYR A 95 11.41 -3.76 7.52
C TYR A 95 10.82 -2.47 8.10
N HIS A 96 9.59 -2.08 7.71
CA HIS A 96 8.89 -0.93 8.28
C HIS A 96 8.34 -1.22 9.68
N LEU A 97 7.74 -2.38 9.92
CA LEU A 97 7.16 -2.78 11.21
C LEU A 97 8.20 -2.86 12.33
N GLU A 98 9.43 -3.28 12.02
CA GLU A 98 10.55 -3.27 12.98
C GLU A 98 10.98 -1.86 13.42
N ARG A 99 10.56 -0.82 12.70
CA ARG A 99 11.09 0.55 12.84
C ARG A 99 10.01 1.60 13.09
N ILE A 100 8.75 1.22 13.08
CA ILE A 100 7.63 2.12 13.39
C ILE A 100 7.45 2.17 14.91
N GLY A 101 7.58 3.37 15.48
CA GLY A 101 7.35 3.63 16.90
C GLY A 101 5.87 3.90 17.20
N PRO A 102 5.43 3.81 18.46
CA PRO A 102 4.05 4.09 18.86
C PRO A 102 3.56 5.48 18.41
N ASP A 103 4.41 6.49 18.53
CA ASP A 103 4.02 7.85 18.17
C ASP A 103 3.78 7.99 16.66
N ASP A 104 4.45 7.19 15.83
CA ASP A 104 4.38 7.24 14.35
C ASP A 104 2.98 6.98 13.82
N PHE A 105 2.19 6.16 14.51
CA PHE A 105 0.88 5.72 14.06
C PHE A 105 -0.11 6.89 13.93
N LEU A 106 -0.17 7.77 14.92
CA LEU A 106 -1.14 8.87 14.98
C LEU A 106 -0.58 10.20 14.49
N TRP A 107 0.61 10.22 13.90
CA TRP A 107 1.15 11.46 13.33
C TRP A 107 0.43 11.85 12.05
N GLU A 108 0.00 13.10 12.03
CA GLU A 108 -0.72 13.72 10.94
C GLU A 108 0.26 14.45 10.01
N PRO A 109 0.53 13.93 8.80
CA PRO A 109 1.47 14.55 7.84
C PRO A 109 0.93 15.83 7.19
N ALA A 110 -0.37 16.12 7.33
CA ALA A 110 -1.04 17.26 6.74
C ALA A 110 -2.19 17.75 7.65
N ALA A 111 -2.66 18.97 7.44
CA ALA A 111 -3.81 19.50 8.19
C ALA A 111 -5.13 18.74 7.90
N LEU A 112 -5.25 18.14 6.71
CA LEU A 112 -6.40 17.31 6.33
C LEU A 112 -5.95 15.85 6.28
N CYS A 113 -6.24 15.12 7.36
CA CYS A 113 -5.91 13.70 7.48
C CYS A 113 -7.13 12.83 7.77
N TRP A 114 -7.05 11.57 7.34
CA TRP A 114 -7.85 10.49 7.89
C TRP A 114 -7.01 9.73 8.92
N THR A 115 -7.56 9.58 10.11
CA THR A 115 -6.93 8.85 11.21
C THR A 115 -7.93 7.91 11.90
N VAL A 116 -7.50 7.20 12.93
CA VAL A 116 -8.40 6.53 13.87
C VAL A 116 -8.46 7.36 15.15
N ARG A 117 -9.67 7.57 15.66
CA ARG A 117 -9.94 8.43 16.83
C ARG A 117 -10.47 7.60 17.97
N ARG A 118 -10.11 7.98 19.19
CA ARG A 118 -10.63 7.31 20.38
C ARG A 118 -12.02 7.84 20.70
N ALA A 119 -13.01 6.96 20.76
CA ALA A 119 -14.36 7.27 21.20
C ALA A 119 -14.43 7.39 22.74
N GLU A 120 -15.57 7.88 23.26
CA GLU A 120 -15.81 8.05 24.70
C GLU A 120 -15.74 6.73 25.48
N ASP A 121 -16.14 5.62 24.85
CA ASP A 121 -16.08 4.26 25.40
C ASP A 121 -14.66 3.64 25.34
N GLY A 122 -13.69 4.38 24.79
CA GLY A 122 -12.30 3.97 24.66
C GLY A 122 -11.97 3.15 23.42
N THR A 123 -12.95 2.85 22.56
CA THR A 123 -12.74 2.15 21.28
C THR A 123 -12.10 3.06 20.23
N TRP A 124 -11.48 2.47 19.21
CA TRP A 124 -10.90 3.20 18.08
C TRP A 124 -11.87 3.20 16.91
N VAL A 125 -12.22 4.39 16.45
CA VAL A 125 -13.14 4.63 15.34
C VAL A 125 -12.36 5.27 14.19
N PRO A 126 -12.30 4.64 13.00
CA PRO A 126 -11.65 5.21 11.83
C PRO A 126 -12.47 6.39 11.27
N ASP A 127 -11.78 7.43 10.81
CA ASP A 127 -12.39 8.40 9.91
C ASP A 127 -12.79 7.69 8.61
N TRP A 128 -14.02 7.95 8.15
CA TRP A 128 -14.56 7.33 6.94
C TRP A 128 -15.60 8.23 6.28
N ALA A 129 -15.74 8.10 4.96
CA ALA A 129 -16.86 8.65 4.20
C ALA A 129 -17.32 7.66 3.13
N ASP A 130 -18.63 7.52 2.94
CA ASP A 130 -19.18 6.61 1.92
C ASP A 130 -18.92 7.11 0.48
N SER A 131 -18.63 8.40 0.34
CA SER A 131 -18.15 9.01 -0.90
C SER A 131 -16.78 9.61 -0.67
N GLU A 132 -15.87 9.42 -1.62
CA GLU A 132 -14.51 9.98 -1.56
C GLU A 132 -14.57 11.52 -1.46
N PRO A 133 -14.01 12.11 -0.39
CA PRO A 133 -13.99 13.56 -0.24
C PRO A 133 -13.09 14.23 -1.28
N ASP A 134 -13.37 15.50 -1.61
CA ASP A 134 -12.49 16.33 -2.44
C ASP A 134 -12.12 17.63 -1.68
N PRO A 135 -10.84 17.85 -1.32
CA PRO A 135 -9.69 16.97 -1.57
C PRO A 135 -9.68 15.73 -0.66
N VAL A 136 -9.04 14.66 -1.14
CA VAL A 136 -8.93 13.41 -0.39
C VAL A 136 -7.98 13.59 0.80
N PRO A 137 -8.40 13.25 2.03
CA PRO A 137 -7.55 13.36 3.21
C PRO A 137 -6.34 12.42 3.16
N VAL A 138 -5.20 12.88 3.67
CA VAL A 138 -3.98 12.04 3.75
C VAL A 138 -4.14 11.03 4.89
N PRO A 139 -3.98 9.71 4.67
CA PRO A 139 -4.14 8.75 5.74
C PRO A 139 -2.94 8.76 6.68
N THR A 140 -3.19 8.61 7.98
CA THR A 140 -2.14 8.32 8.98
C THR A 140 -1.75 6.84 8.94
N ALA A 141 -0.62 6.48 9.54
CA ALA A 141 -0.22 5.08 9.64
C ALA A 141 -1.21 4.25 10.48
N ALA A 142 -1.87 4.86 11.46
CA ALA A 142 -2.96 4.21 12.20
C ALA A 142 -4.16 3.90 11.28
N TRP A 143 -4.57 4.84 10.43
CA TRP A 143 -5.63 4.60 9.47
C TRP A 143 -5.26 3.52 8.46
N LEU A 144 -4.04 3.56 7.90
CA LEU A 144 -3.56 2.55 6.95
C LEU A 144 -3.53 1.15 7.56
N THR A 145 -3.06 1.02 8.81
CA THR A 145 -3.00 -0.29 9.47
C THR A 145 -4.35 -0.84 9.88
N TRP A 146 -5.30 0.03 10.28
CA TRP A 146 -6.70 -0.37 10.41
C TRP A 146 -7.29 -0.81 9.07
N HIS A 147 -7.06 -0.03 8.01
CA HIS A 147 -7.57 -0.28 6.67
C HIS A 147 -7.06 -1.63 6.14
N ILE A 148 -5.77 -1.91 6.29
CA ILE A 148 -5.17 -3.23 6.02
C ILE A 148 -5.93 -4.32 6.77
N GLY A 149 -6.12 -4.17 8.08
CA GLY A 149 -6.82 -5.19 8.86
C GLY A 149 -8.27 -5.41 8.45
N TRP A 150 -8.94 -4.41 7.90
CA TRP A 150 -10.29 -4.54 7.37
C TRP A 150 -10.32 -5.33 6.07
N TRP A 151 -9.73 -4.81 5.00
CA TRP A 151 -9.86 -5.43 3.69
C TRP A 151 -9.17 -6.81 3.63
N TRP A 152 -8.05 -6.97 4.35
CA TRP A 152 -7.32 -8.22 4.36
C TRP A 152 -8.01 -9.28 5.23
N GLY A 153 -8.60 -8.86 6.35
CA GLY A 153 -9.43 -9.73 7.19
C GLY A 153 -10.64 -10.26 6.43
N VAL A 154 -11.32 -9.41 5.65
CA VAL A 154 -12.44 -9.81 4.79
C VAL A 154 -11.99 -10.78 3.70
N ALA A 155 -10.88 -10.49 3.01
CA ALA A 155 -10.34 -11.40 2.00
C ALA A 155 -9.97 -12.77 2.59
N ALA A 156 -9.38 -12.79 3.79
CA ALA A 156 -9.06 -14.02 4.51
C ALA A 156 -10.31 -14.80 4.92
N ASP A 157 -11.36 -14.11 5.41
CA ASP A 157 -12.64 -14.75 5.73
C ASP A 157 -13.22 -15.45 4.49
N HIS A 158 -13.25 -14.78 3.34
CA HIS A 158 -13.68 -15.37 2.08
C HIS A 158 -12.82 -16.56 1.65
N ALA A 159 -11.48 -16.44 1.72
CA ALA A 159 -10.58 -17.52 1.32
C ALA A 159 -10.70 -18.77 2.22
N HIS A 160 -11.06 -18.58 3.49
CA HIS A 160 -11.38 -19.68 4.41
C HIS A 160 -12.82 -20.19 4.31
N GLY A 161 -13.69 -19.54 3.51
CA GLY A 161 -15.12 -19.85 3.47
C GLY A 161 -15.87 -19.48 4.76
N ARG A 162 -15.36 -18.53 5.54
CA ARG A 162 -16.02 -17.96 6.73
C ARG A 162 -17.01 -16.88 6.30
N GLU A 163 -17.97 -16.58 7.19
CA GLU A 163 -18.78 -15.37 7.05
C GLU A 163 -17.87 -14.13 7.13
N PRO A 164 -17.87 -13.23 6.12
CA PRO A 164 -16.99 -12.07 6.12
C PRO A 164 -17.38 -11.07 7.20
N ARG A 165 -16.37 -10.60 7.96
CA ARG A 165 -16.59 -9.53 8.96
C ARG A 165 -17.09 -8.23 8.32
N GLY A 166 -17.96 -7.50 9.03
CA GLY A 166 -18.32 -6.15 8.65
C GLY A 166 -17.16 -5.16 8.92
N ARG A 167 -17.11 -4.06 8.16
CA ARG A 167 -16.13 -2.98 8.40
C ARG A 167 -16.16 -2.47 9.85
N ASN A 168 -17.37 -2.33 10.40
CA ASN A 168 -17.58 -1.79 11.74
C ASN A 168 -17.15 -2.78 12.85
N ASP A 169 -16.97 -4.06 12.51
CA ASP A 169 -16.51 -5.10 13.45
C ASP A 169 -14.97 -5.14 13.55
N VAL A 170 -14.27 -4.40 12.67
CA VAL A 170 -12.80 -4.33 12.65
C VAL A 170 -12.33 -3.21 13.57
N VAL A 171 -11.85 -3.59 14.74
CA VAL A 171 -11.31 -2.67 15.74
C VAL A 171 -9.78 -2.59 15.61
N TRP A 172 -9.26 -1.37 15.46
CA TRP A 172 -7.82 -1.14 15.48
C TRP A 172 -7.28 -1.38 16.91
N PRO A 173 -6.23 -2.19 17.11
CA PRO A 173 -5.80 -2.61 18.45
C PRO A 173 -4.98 -1.54 19.20
N GLY A 174 -4.66 -0.41 18.55
CA GLY A 174 -3.85 0.67 19.13
C GLY A 174 -2.41 0.66 18.65
N ALA A 175 -1.72 1.78 18.88
CA ALA A 175 -0.38 2.02 18.36
C ALA A 175 0.70 1.08 18.92
N GLY A 176 1.76 0.87 18.14
CA GLY A 176 2.92 0.08 18.54
C GLY A 176 2.71 -1.43 18.43
N GLU A 177 3.22 -2.17 19.41
CA GLU A 177 3.24 -3.64 19.39
C GLU A 177 1.86 -4.30 19.17
N PRO A 178 0.74 -3.82 19.76
CA PRO A 178 -0.57 -4.41 19.48
C PRO A 178 -0.93 -4.45 17.99
N THR A 179 -0.68 -3.37 17.25
CA THR A 179 -0.92 -3.34 15.79
C THR A 179 0.07 -4.21 15.03
N VAL A 180 1.35 -4.18 15.41
CA VAL A 180 2.37 -5.00 14.74
C VAL A 180 2.08 -6.50 14.89
N ALA A 181 1.74 -6.94 16.10
CA ALA A 181 1.37 -8.32 16.38
C ALA A 181 0.10 -8.72 15.62
N TRP A 182 -0.89 -7.84 15.55
CA TRP A 182 -2.13 -8.07 14.81
C TRP A 182 -1.90 -8.25 13.30
N LEU A 183 -1.06 -7.40 12.68
CA LEU A 183 -0.70 -7.52 11.27
C LEU A 183 0.07 -8.82 10.96
N ARG A 184 0.99 -9.23 11.85
CA ARG A 184 1.69 -10.51 11.74
C ARG A 184 0.74 -11.70 11.87
N ALA A 185 -0.27 -11.60 12.74
CA ALA A 185 -1.32 -12.62 12.86
C ALA A 185 -2.19 -12.70 11.59
N LEU A 186 -2.55 -11.56 11.00
CA LEU A 186 -3.27 -11.51 9.71
C LEU A 186 -2.45 -12.17 8.59
N ARG A 187 -1.13 -11.94 8.54
CA ARG A 187 -0.26 -12.72 7.64
C ARG A 187 -0.39 -14.21 7.88
N GLY A 188 -0.27 -14.65 9.14
CA GLY A 188 -0.37 -16.07 9.48
C GLY A 188 -1.69 -16.69 8.99
N ASP A 189 -2.81 -16.04 9.27
CA ASP A 189 -4.15 -16.48 8.84
C ASP A 189 -4.29 -16.52 7.32
N TRP A 190 -3.75 -15.51 6.62
CA TRP A 190 -3.77 -15.46 5.16
C TRP A 190 -2.92 -16.56 4.52
N LEU A 191 -1.71 -16.78 5.03
CA LEU A 191 -0.84 -17.84 4.51
C LEU A 191 -1.47 -19.22 4.72
N ALA A 192 -2.13 -19.44 5.87
CA ALA A 192 -2.87 -20.67 6.11
C ALA A 192 -4.05 -20.86 5.13
N ALA A 193 -4.74 -19.78 4.75
CA ALA A 193 -5.78 -19.84 3.71
C ALA A 193 -5.18 -20.24 2.35
N LEU A 194 -4.08 -19.61 1.95
CA LEU A 194 -3.40 -19.90 0.68
C LEU A 194 -2.89 -21.33 0.60
N ASP A 195 -2.38 -21.88 1.72
CA ASP A 195 -1.88 -23.26 1.78
C ASP A 195 -3.01 -24.30 1.58
N GLY A 196 -4.26 -23.91 1.81
CA GLY A 196 -5.45 -24.75 1.58
C GLY A 196 -6.02 -24.70 0.16
N LEU A 197 -5.58 -23.76 -0.69
CA LEU A 197 -6.14 -23.58 -2.03
C LEU A 197 -5.64 -24.64 -3.01
N THR A 198 -6.58 -25.22 -3.77
CA THR A 198 -6.28 -26.09 -4.91
C THR A 198 -6.21 -25.32 -6.22
N ALA A 199 -5.73 -25.99 -7.26
CA ALA A 199 -5.77 -25.48 -8.63
C ALA A 199 -7.20 -25.09 -9.08
N ALA A 200 -8.21 -25.87 -8.69
CA ALA A 200 -9.60 -25.61 -9.06
C ALA A 200 -10.14 -24.40 -8.31
N ASP A 201 -9.76 -24.22 -7.04
CA ASP A 201 -10.19 -23.08 -6.25
C ASP A 201 -9.66 -21.76 -6.82
N LEU A 202 -8.42 -21.74 -7.32
CA LEU A 202 -7.82 -20.56 -7.95
C LEU A 202 -8.56 -20.08 -9.21
N GLU A 203 -9.21 -21.00 -9.92
CA GLU A 203 -10.01 -20.74 -11.13
C GLU A 203 -11.49 -20.45 -10.81
N ALA A 204 -11.93 -20.70 -9.58
CA ALA A 204 -13.28 -20.35 -9.14
C ALA A 204 -13.46 -18.83 -9.15
N THR A 205 -14.71 -18.39 -9.34
CA THR A 205 -15.08 -16.97 -9.26
C THR A 205 -14.73 -16.40 -7.88
N ALA A 206 -14.07 -15.25 -7.85
CA ALA A 206 -13.72 -14.59 -6.61
C ALA A 206 -14.93 -13.92 -5.96
N PRO A 207 -15.23 -14.20 -4.68
CA PRO A 207 -16.32 -13.52 -3.98
C PRO A 207 -15.98 -12.07 -3.62
N PHE A 208 -14.69 -11.73 -3.59
CA PHE A 208 -14.17 -10.43 -3.16
C PHE A 208 -12.94 -10.03 -3.99
N PRO A 209 -12.68 -8.73 -4.23
CA PRO A 209 -13.51 -7.56 -3.93
C PRO A 209 -14.61 -7.28 -4.96
N TRP A 210 -14.83 -8.15 -5.95
CA TRP A 210 -15.71 -7.89 -7.10
C TRP A 210 -17.12 -8.52 -7.02
N GLN A 211 -17.58 -8.95 -5.82
CA GLN A 211 -18.96 -9.43 -5.60
C GLN A 211 -19.38 -10.55 -6.57
N ASP A 212 -18.56 -11.60 -6.68
CA ASP A 212 -18.83 -12.76 -7.54
C ASP A 212 -18.92 -12.43 -9.05
N ASP A 213 -18.26 -11.35 -9.51
CA ASP A 213 -18.11 -11.09 -10.94
C ASP A 213 -17.34 -12.25 -11.62
N PRO A 214 -17.97 -12.99 -12.57
CA PRO A 214 -17.36 -14.15 -13.21
C PRO A 214 -16.12 -13.82 -14.05
N ALA A 215 -15.83 -12.55 -14.33
CA ALA A 215 -14.59 -12.13 -14.98
C ALA A 215 -13.35 -12.25 -14.08
N HIS A 216 -13.53 -12.35 -12.76
CA HIS A 216 -12.44 -12.36 -11.79
C HIS A 216 -12.43 -13.67 -10.99
N THR A 217 -11.28 -14.32 -10.97
CA THR A 217 -11.06 -15.59 -10.26
C THR A 217 -10.41 -15.37 -8.90
N VAL A 218 -10.40 -16.38 -8.02
CA VAL A 218 -9.68 -16.34 -6.73
C VAL A 218 -8.20 -15.98 -6.93
N ALA A 219 -7.56 -16.41 -8.01
CA ALA A 219 -6.20 -15.96 -8.33
C ALA A 219 -6.09 -14.44 -8.52
N HIS A 220 -7.11 -13.80 -9.11
CA HIS A 220 -7.19 -12.34 -9.20
C HIS A 220 -7.37 -11.71 -7.81
N MET A 221 -8.17 -12.32 -6.92
CA MET A 221 -8.31 -11.84 -5.54
C MET A 221 -6.97 -11.88 -4.79
N VAL A 222 -6.19 -12.97 -4.93
CA VAL A 222 -4.86 -13.07 -4.32
C VAL A 222 -3.89 -12.03 -4.91
N ALA A 223 -3.91 -11.83 -6.23
CA ALA A 223 -3.10 -10.79 -6.88
C ALA A 223 -3.50 -9.38 -6.40
N TRP A 224 -4.79 -9.13 -6.20
CA TRP A 224 -5.31 -7.88 -5.67
C TRP A 224 -4.85 -7.66 -4.23
N VAL A 225 -4.91 -8.68 -3.36
CA VAL A 225 -4.39 -8.61 -1.98
C VAL A 225 -2.91 -8.19 -1.98
N ASN A 226 -2.09 -8.78 -2.87
CA ASN A 226 -0.68 -8.42 -2.99
C ASN A 226 -0.49 -6.95 -3.41
N ALA A 227 -1.26 -6.48 -4.39
CA ALA A 227 -1.19 -5.12 -4.88
C ALA A 227 -1.63 -4.10 -3.81
N GLU A 228 -2.75 -4.35 -3.13
CA GLU A 228 -3.25 -3.52 -2.03
C GLU A 228 -2.26 -3.49 -0.87
N LEU A 229 -1.68 -4.63 -0.50
CA LEU A 229 -0.67 -4.68 0.54
C LEU A 229 0.55 -3.85 0.15
N MET A 230 1.10 -4.04 -1.06
CA MET A 230 2.27 -3.29 -1.53
C MET A 230 2.03 -1.78 -1.52
N LYS A 231 0.86 -1.34 -1.98
CA LYS A 231 0.44 0.07 -1.94
C LYS A 231 0.48 0.61 -0.49
N ASN A 232 -0.23 -0.03 0.43
CA ASN A 232 -0.32 0.43 1.82
C ASN A 232 1.06 0.37 2.53
N VAL A 233 1.86 -0.66 2.26
CA VAL A 233 3.21 -0.80 2.81
C VAL A 233 4.12 0.34 2.34
N ALA A 234 4.06 0.70 1.06
CA ALA A 234 4.81 1.82 0.53
C ALA A 234 4.38 3.16 1.17
N GLU A 235 3.08 3.37 1.38
CA GLU A 235 2.54 4.56 2.06
C GLU A 235 3.01 4.65 3.52
N ILE A 236 2.92 3.56 4.29
CA ILE A 236 3.46 3.48 5.66
C ILE A 236 4.96 3.79 5.67
N GLY A 237 5.71 3.24 4.72
CA GLY A 237 7.13 3.50 4.54
C GLY A 237 7.42 4.99 4.30
N GLN A 238 6.64 5.63 3.42
CA GLN A 238 6.76 7.06 3.13
C GLN A 238 6.45 7.92 4.35
N LEU A 239 5.37 7.63 5.09
CA LEU A 239 5.04 8.36 6.31
C LEU A 239 6.17 8.29 7.34
N ARG A 240 6.73 7.09 7.55
CA ARG A 240 7.86 6.89 8.46
C ARG A 240 9.08 7.71 8.05
N LEU A 241 9.42 7.72 6.76
CA LEU A 241 10.55 8.48 6.23
C LEU A 241 10.32 10.00 6.34
N GLN A 242 9.13 10.48 6.00
CA GLN A 242 8.77 11.91 6.11
C GLN A 242 8.83 12.38 7.56
N ARG A 243 8.30 11.60 8.49
CA ARG A 243 8.36 11.93 9.91
C ARG A 243 9.80 12.02 10.41
N ALA A 244 10.63 11.04 10.06
CA ALA A 244 12.04 11.03 10.45
C ALA A 244 12.83 12.23 9.87
N ALA A 245 12.44 12.72 8.69
CA ALA A 245 13.04 13.89 8.07
C ALA A 245 12.47 15.23 8.58
N THR A 246 11.35 15.21 9.31
CA THR A 246 10.71 16.42 9.84
C THR A 246 11.38 16.80 11.17
N PRO A 247 11.95 18.02 11.29
CA PRO A 247 12.55 18.50 12.53
C PRO A 247 11.53 18.43 13.67
N GLN A 248 11.87 17.70 14.73
CA GLN A 248 11.06 17.72 15.94
C GLN A 248 11.28 19.05 16.66
N PRO A 249 10.22 19.75 17.11
CA PRO A 249 10.40 20.96 17.90
C PRO A 249 11.21 20.62 19.16
N THR A 250 12.28 21.37 19.39
CA THR A 250 13.10 21.23 20.60
C THR A 250 12.19 21.46 21.81
N PRO A 251 12.14 20.56 22.80
CA PRO A 251 11.37 20.81 24.01
C PRO A 251 11.87 22.13 24.64
N SER A 252 10.95 23.01 24.99
CA SER A 252 11.29 24.24 25.72
C SER A 252 11.82 23.84 27.11
N PRO A 253 12.88 24.50 27.61
CA PRO A 253 13.51 24.17 28.88
C PRO A 253 12.60 24.36 30.09
#